data_AF-A0A7Y9MIV2-F1
#
_entry.id   AF-A0A7Y9MIV2-F1
#
_cell.length_a   1.000
_cell.length_b   1.000
_cell.length_c   1.000
_cell.angle_alpha   90.00
_cell.angle_beta   90.00
_cell.angle_gamma   90.00
#
_symmetry.space_group_name_H-M   'P 1'
#
loop_
_entity.id
_entity.type
_entity.pdbx_description
1 polymer ?
#
loop_
_entity_poly.entity_id
_entity_poly.type
_entity_poly.pdbx_seq_one_letter_code
_entity_poly.pdbx_strand_id
1 'polypeptide(L)'
;MDEFRSVSRRAVEEADHVVFLGDYVDRGPDSRSVVEALVQLQGDSPDRTTFLRGNHDAAFLKILDDDDGLESFLRMGGAKTVRSYIEPPYRDALSRLRAAVPQAHRRFLESLGTVYDGTDVIAVHDPEDAPTDGRFVIAGHATQSSLVPLVSKKMALIDTGCGTRLGGRLTCFLWPTQRWWQSSD
;
A
#
# COMPACT_ATOMS: atom_id res chain seq x y z
N MET A 1 10.31 5.60 -5.55
CA MET A 1 9.38 6.39 -6.38
C MET A 1 9.31 5.88 -7.82
N ASP A 2 10.44 5.65 -8.49
CA ASP A 2 10.44 5.19 -9.89
C ASP A 2 9.78 3.82 -10.09
N GLU A 3 10.06 2.87 -9.20
CA GLU A 3 9.43 1.54 -9.21
C GLU A 3 7.90 1.63 -9.10
N PHE A 4 7.41 2.40 -8.13
CA PHE A 4 5.98 2.61 -7.92
C PHE A 4 5.31 3.21 -9.16
N ARG A 5 5.88 4.27 -9.74
CA ARG A 5 5.34 4.91 -10.93
C ARG A 5 5.33 3.97 -12.14
N SER A 6 6.42 3.24 -12.35
CA SER A 6 6.54 2.29 -13.46
C SER A 6 5.47 1.19 -13.39
N VAL A 7 5.39 0.50 -12.23
CA VAL A 7 4.44 -0.61 -12.07
C VAL A 7 3.00 -0.12 -12.08
N SER A 8 2.68 0.97 -11.36
CA SER A 8 1.31 1.48 -11.28
C SER A 8 0.80 1.96 -12.63
N ARG A 9 1.65 2.63 -13.43
CA ARG A 9 1.31 3.07 -14.78
C ARG A 9 1.02 1.89 -15.69
N ARG A 10 1.91 0.90 -15.72
CA ARG A 10 1.72 -0.32 -16.51
C ARG A 10 0.45 -1.06 -16.10
N ALA A 11 0.15 -1.13 -14.80
CA ALA A 11 -1.06 -1.78 -14.30
C ALA A 11 -2.34 -1.10 -14.82
N VAL A 12 -2.42 0.23 -14.81
CA VAL A 12 -3.61 0.94 -15.33
C VAL A 12 -3.73 0.91 -16.86
N GLU A 13 -2.62 0.66 -17.57
CA GLU A 13 -2.60 0.46 -19.03
C GLU A 13 -3.01 -0.97 -19.42
N GLU A 14 -2.64 -1.99 -18.62
CA GLU A 14 -2.88 -3.41 -18.94
C GLU A 14 -4.18 -4.01 -18.35
N ALA A 15 -4.79 -3.37 -17.34
CA ALA A 15 -5.95 -3.92 -16.64
C ALA A 15 -7.14 -2.96 -16.63
N ASP A 16 -8.35 -3.51 -16.69
CA ASP A 16 -9.59 -2.71 -16.60
C ASP A 16 -9.73 -2.06 -15.21
N HIS A 17 -9.32 -2.76 -14.16
CA HIS A 17 -9.37 -2.31 -12.77
C HIS A 17 -8.09 -2.68 -12.02
N VAL A 18 -7.59 -1.77 -11.19
CA VAL A 18 -6.36 -1.96 -10.39
C VAL A 18 -6.68 -1.87 -8.90
N VAL A 19 -6.28 -2.89 -8.14
CA VAL A 19 -6.42 -2.91 -6.67
C VAL A 19 -5.05 -2.76 -6.03
N PHE A 20 -4.90 -1.73 -5.19
CA PHE A 20 -3.70 -1.49 -4.39
C PHE A 20 -3.90 -2.06 -2.99
N LEU A 21 -3.02 -2.96 -2.54
CA LEU A 21 -3.26 -3.78 -1.34
C LEU A 21 -2.88 -3.14 0.01
N GLY A 22 -2.52 -1.85 0.05
CA GLY A 22 -2.15 -1.13 1.27
C GLY A 22 -0.65 -1.09 1.57
N ASP A 23 -0.32 -0.58 2.75
CA ASP A 23 1.03 -0.24 3.22
C ASP A 23 1.76 0.76 2.30
N TYR A 24 1.10 1.89 2.03
CA TYR A 24 1.64 2.97 1.21
C TYR A 24 2.70 3.81 1.94
N VAL A 25 2.64 3.77 3.26
CA VAL A 25 3.52 4.50 4.15
C VAL A 25 4.52 3.57 4.85
N ASP A 26 5.54 4.19 5.44
CA ASP A 26 6.65 3.55 6.14
C ASP A 26 7.63 2.80 5.22
N ARG A 27 8.80 2.47 5.78
CA ARG A 27 9.88 1.63 5.20
C ARG A 27 10.57 2.19 3.94
N GLY A 28 9.86 2.84 3.01
CA GLY A 28 10.41 3.63 1.90
C GLY A 28 10.91 5.02 2.33
N PRO A 29 11.76 5.68 1.51
CA PRO A 29 12.31 6.99 1.85
C PRO A 29 11.34 8.17 1.66
N ASP A 30 10.24 7.98 0.91
CA ASP A 30 9.39 9.08 0.46
C ASP A 30 7.90 8.68 0.40
N SER A 31 7.31 8.43 1.57
CA SER A 31 5.88 8.09 1.69
C SER A 31 4.96 9.21 1.23
N ARG A 32 5.34 10.48 1.43
CA ARG A 32 4.59 11.65 0.95
C ARG A 32 4.35 11.58 -0.56
N SER A 33 5.39 11.35 -1.35
CA SER A 33 5.26 11.28 -2.81
C SER A 33 4.46 10.06 -3.28
N VAL A 34 4.49 8.94 -2.55
CA VAL A 34 3.63 7.78 -2.84
C VAL A 34 2.17 8.13 -2.64
N VAL A 35 1.82 8.71 -1.49
CA VAL A 35 0.43 9.11 -1.18
C VAL A 35 -0.06 10.18 -2.17
N GLU A 36 0.76 11.18 -2.50
CA GLU A 36 0.43 12.18 -3.52
C GLU A 36 0.12 11.53 -4.88
N ALA A 37 0.93 10.57 -5.31
CA ALA A 37 0.71 9.86 -6.58
C ALA A 37 -0.57 9.01 -6.56
N LEU A 38 -0.91 8.39 -5.42
CA LEU A 38 -2.15 7.63 -5.26
C LEU A 38 -3.38 8.53 -5.26
N VAL A 39 -3.31 9.72 -4.63
CA VAL A 39 -4.37 10.75 -4.69
C VAL A 39 -4.62 11.18 -6.13
N GLN A 40 -3.57 11.44 -6.89
CA GLN A 40 -3.68 11.79 -8.32
C GLN A 40 -4.31 10.65 -9.11
N LEU A 41 -3.85 9.42 -8.89
CA LEU A 41 -4.37 8.24 -9.58
C LEU A 41 -5.85 7.97 -9.29
N GLN A 42 -6.28 8.16 -8.03
CA GLN A 42 -7.68 8.08 -7.63
C GLN A 42 -8.53 9.13 -8.36
N GLY A 43 -8.02 10.35 -8.52
CA GLY A 43 -8.70 11.42 -9.26
C GLY A 43 -8.79 11.17 -10.77
N ASP A 44 -7.72 10.63 -11.37
CA ASP A 44 -7.64 10.38 -12.81
C ASP A 44 -8.42 9.13 -13.25
N SER A 45 -8.65 8.18 -12.33
CA SER A 45 -9.28 6.89 -12.64
C SER A 45 -10.11 6.34 -11.47
N PRO A 46 -11.12 7.10 -10.98
CA PRO A 46 -11.89 6.74 -9.78
C PRO A 46 -12.66 5.43 -9.92
N ASP A 47 -13.18 5.12 -11.11
CA ASP A 47 -13.98 3.91 -11.35
C ASP A 47 -13.13 2.68 -11.70
N ARG A 48 -11.82 2.85 -11.83
CA ARG A 48 -10.86 1.80 -12.25
C ARG A 48 -9.82 1.49 -11.18
N THR A 49 -9.92 2.11 -10.01
CA THR A 49 -8.94 1.92 -8.94
C THR A 49 -9.61 1.67 -7.59
N THR A 50 -9.08 0.71 -6.84
CA THR A 50 -9.44 0.48 -5.43
C THR A 50 -8.18 0.52 -4.60
N PHE A 51 -8.24 1.22 -3.47
CA PHE A 51 -7.13 1.36 -2.53
C PHE A 51 -7.53 0.74 -1.20
N LEU A 52 -6.80 -0.30 -0.80
CA LEU A 52 -7.01 -1.00 0.45
C LEU A 52 -6.08 -0.45 1.54
N ARG A 53 -6.54 -0.56 2.78
CA ARG A 53 -5.80 -0.10 3.95
C ARG A 53 -4.90 -1.20 4.47
N GLY A 54 -3.61 -0.91 4.56
CA GLY A 54 -2.66 -1.73 5.31
C GLY A 54 -2.58 -1.36 6.79
N ASN A 55 -1.88 -2.20 7.56
CA ASN A 55 -1.68 -1.92 8.98
C ASN A 55 -0.78 -0.69 9.22
N HIS A 56 0.14 -0.41 8.29
CA HIS A 56 0.95 0.81 8.34
C HIS A 56 0.12 2.07 8.06
N ASP A 57 -0.79 2.02 7.08
CA ASP A 57 -1.67 3.14 6.76
C ASP A 57 -2.62 3.44 7.92
N ALA A 58 -3.16 2.40 8.57
CA ALA A 58 -4.01 2.53 9.74
C ALA A 58 -3.26 3.17 10.93
N ALA A 59 -2.02 2.73 11.20
CA ALA A 59 -1.19 3.31 12.24
C ALA A 59 -0.85 4.78 11.95
N PHE A 60 -0.56 5.12 10.69
CA PHE A 60 -0.30 6.50 10.30
C PHE A 60 -1.55 7.37 10.47
N LEU A 61 -2.72 6.92 10.00
CA LEU A 61 -3.96 7.67 10.16
C LEU A 61 -4.29 7.90 11.64
N LYS A 62 -4.10 6.87 12.50
CA LYS A 62 -4.32 6.99 13.94
C LYS A 62 -3.50 8.12 14.57
N ILE A 63 -2.20 8.18 14.28
CA ILE A 63 -1.35 9.23 14.86
C ILE A 63 -1.69 10.64 14.35
N LEU A 64 -2.41 10.77 13.23
CA LEU A 64 -2.91 12.06 12.76
C LEU A 64 -4.10 12.58 13.58
N ASP A 65 -4.80 11.69 14.29
CA ASP A 65 -5.98 12.01 15.10
C ASP A 65 -5.68 12.08 16.59
N ASP A 66 -4.93 11.12 17.11
CA ASP A 66 -4.57 11.03 18.53
C ASP A 66 -3.08 10.72 18.70
N ASP A 67 -2.54 10.96 19.91
CA ASP A 67 -1.15 10.62 20.24
C ASP A 67 -0.98 9.12 20.55
N ASP A 68 -2.10 8.38 20.58
CA ASP A 68 -2.13 6.97 20.92
C ASP A 68 -1.56 6.15 19.74
N GLY A 69 -0.70 5.18 20.03
CA GLY A 69 -0.04 4.37 19.01
C GLY A 69 1.20 4.97 18.34
N LEU A 70 1.68 6.17 18.74
CA LEU A 70 2.94 6.73 18.22
C LEU A 70 4.13 5.76 18.36
N GLU A 71 4.26 5.11 19.51
CA GLU A 71 5.33 4.13 19.73
C GLU A 71 5.26 2.97 18.73
N SER A 72 4.06 2.42 18.52
CA SER A 72 3.82 1.32 17.57
C SER A 72 4.19 1.76 16.14
N PHE A 73 3.71 2.93 15.73
CA PHE A 73 4.02 3.52 14.43
C PHE A 73 5.53 3.70 14.21
N LEU A 74 6.26 4.19 15.22
CA LEU A 74 7.71 4.33 15.14
C LEU A 74 8.43 2.97 15.04
N ARG A 75 7.99 1.96 15.79
CA ARG A 75 8.53 0.59 15.71
C ARG A 75 8.30 -0.06 14.34
N MET A 76 7.23 0.31 13.65
CA MET A 76 6.91 -0.13 12.31
C MET A 76 7.78 0.55 11.22
N GLY A 77 8.54 1.58 11.58
CA GLY A 77 9.39 2.34 10.65
C GLY A 77 8.83 3.71 10.27
N GLY A 78 7.78 4.17 10.95
CA GLY A 78 7.08 5.44 10.69
C GLY A 78 7.93 6.70 10.80
N ALA A 79 9.13 6.61 11.39
CA ALA A 79 10.10 7.69 11.34
C ALA A 79 10.42 8.13 9.90
N LYS A 80 10.45 7.21 8.92
CA LYS A 80 10.67 7.57 7.52
C LYS A 80 9.49 8.35 6.94
N THR A 81 8.27 7.94 7.26
CA THR A 81 7.05 8.66 6.89
C THR A 81 7.08 10.08 7.45
N VAL A 82 7.38 10.26 8.73
CA VAL A 82 7.51 11.60 9.35
C VAL A 82 8.50 12.47 8.56
N ARG A 83 9.69 11.94 8.25
CA ARG A 83 10.73 12.65 7.50
C ARG A 83 10.34 13.02 6.06
N SER A 84 9.42 12.27 5.45
CA SER A 84 8.91 12.60 4.11
C SER A 84 7.93 13.80 4.11
N TYR A 85 7.35 14.14 5.27
CA TYR A 85 6.42 15.27 5.40
C TYR A 85 7.05 16.51 6.06
N ILE A 86 8.04 16.34 6.93
CA ILE A 86 8.66 17.45 7.67
C ILE A 86 10.18 17.40 7.69
N GLU A 87 10.80 18.58 7.62
CA GLU A 87 12.25 18.77 7.74
C GLU A 87 12.71 18.91 9.21
N PRO A 88 13.99 18.60 9.53
CA PRO A 88 14.60 18.88 10.82
C PRO A 88 14.50 20.36 11.22
N PRO A 89 14.56 20.68 12.52
CA PRO A 89 14.72 19.79 13.68
C PRO A 89 13.43 19.03 14.03
N TYR A 90 13.48 17.84 14.63
CA TYR A 90 12.26 17.04 14.94
C TYR A 90 11.62 17.34 16.31
N ARG A 91 11.81 18.55 16.83
CA ARG A 91 11.05 19.02 17.99
C ARG A 91 9.59 19.20 17.60
N ASP A 92 8.68 18.79 18.47
CA ASP A 92 7.22 18.85 18.26
C ASP A 92 6.79 18.19 16.93
N ALA A 93 7.51 17.12 16.55
CA ALA A 93 7.38 16.47 15.24
C ALA A 93 5.94 16.04 14.95
N LEU A 94 5.20 15.54 15.95
CA LEU A 94 3.84 15.08 15.75
C LEU A 94 2.88 16.22 15.38
N SER A 95 2.92 17.33 16.11
CA SER A 95 2.11 18.52 15.81
C SER A 95 2.46 19.11 14.44
N ARG A 96 3.75 19.14 14.10
CA ARG A 96 4.21 19.61 12.79
C ARG A 96 3.82 18.68 11.66
N LEU A 97 3.87 17.37 11.89
CA LEU A 97 3.43 16.35 10.95
C LEU A 97 1.93 16.52 10.66
N ARG A 98 1.10 16.62 11.69
CA ARG A 98 -0.36 16.86 11.55
C ARG A 98 -0.66 18.13 10.74
N ALA A 99 0.10 19.20 10.94
CA ALA A 99 -0.03 20.43 10.17
C ALA A 99 0.50 20.31 8.72
N ALA A 100 1.48 19.45 8.48
CA ALA A 100 2.13 19.29 7.18
C ALA A 100 1.43 18.30 6.24
N VAL A 101 0.66 17.33 6.77
CA VAL A 101 -0.10 16.38 5.95
C VAL A 101 -1.22 17.13 5.21
N PRO A 102 -1.22 17.13 3.86
CA PRO A 102 -2.28 17.79 3.10
C PRO A 102 -3.65 17.15 3.39
N GLN A 103 -4.71 17.97 3.39
CA GLN A 103 -6.07 17.47 3.60
C GLN A 103 -6.47 16.42 2.55
N ALA A 104 -5.96 16.53 1.32
CA ALA A 104 -6.19 15.52 0.28
C ALA A 104 -5.59 14.16 0.64
N HIS A 105 -4.39 14.13 1.22
CA HIS A 105 -3.74 12.89 1.68
C HIS A 105 -4.53 12.27 2.83
N ARG A 106 -4.97 13.09 3.77
CA ARG A 106 -5.80 12.63 4.90
C ARG A 106 -7.12 12.03 4.40
N ARG A 107 -7.85 12.72 3.53
CA ARG A 107 -9.09 12.19 2.93
C ARG A 107 -8.87 10.89 2.17
N PHE A 108 -7.75 10.79 1.44
CA PHE A 108 -7.38 9.55 0.75
C PHE A 108 -7.17 8.40 1.74
N LEU A 109 -6.39 8.61 2.81
CA LEU A 109 -6.16 7.61 3.86
C LEU A 109 -7.46 7.20 4.59
N GLU A 110 -8.36 8.15 4.82
CA GLU A 110 -9.68 7.91 5.40
C GLU A 110 -10.60 7.12 4.44
N SER A 111 -10.39 7.21 3.12
CA SER A 111 -11.19 6.53 2.09
C SER A 111 -10.79 5.08 1.82
N LEU A 112 -9.66 4.61 2.38
CA LEU A 112 -9.14 3.28 2.10
C LEU A 112 -10.10 2.18 2.57
N GLY A 113 -10.42 1.25 1.67
CA GLY A 113 -11.25 0.08 1.97
C GLY A 113 -10.47 -1.02 2.71
N THR A 114 -11.15 -2.02 3.22
CA THR A 114 -10.50 -3.20 3.85
C THR A 114 -10.50 -4.43 2.94
N VAL A 115 -11.37 -4.44 1.93
CA VAL A 115 -11.54 -5.56 1.01
C VAL A 115 -11.97 -5.04 -0.36
N TYR A 116 -11.48 -5.68 -1.42
CA TYR A 116 -12.07 -5.63 -2.74
C TYR A 116 -12.85 -6.93 -2.95
N ASP A 117 -14.16 -6.80 -3.14
CA ASP A 117 -15.12 -7.90 -3.20
C ASP A 117 -15.57 -8.13 -4.65
N GLY A 118 -14.76 -8.89 -5.41
CA GLY A 118 -15.05 -9.23 -6.80
C GLY A 118 -15.81 -10.55 -6.95
N THR A 119 -16.41 -10.78 -8.11
CA THR A 119 -17.23 -11.99 -8.38
C THR A 119 -16.50 -13.30 -8.10
N ASP A 120 -15.27 -13.45 -8.61
CA ASP A 120 -14.47 -14.69 -8.51
C ASP A 120 -13.18 -14.50 -7.69
N VAL A 121 -12.93 -13.28 -7.22
CA VAL A 121 -11.66 -12.89 -6.59
C VAL A 121 -11.92 -11.93 -5.43
N ILE A 122 -11.20 -12.17 -4.33
CA ILE A 122 -11.09 -11.25 -3.21
C ILE A 122 -9.67 -10.68 -3.19
N ALA A 123 -9.56 -9.37 -2.96
CA ALA A 123 -8.30 -8.77 -2.56
C ALA A 123 -8.40 -8.19 -1.15
N VAL A 124 -7.43 -8.52 -0.30
CA VAL A 124 -7.31 -8.05 1.09
C VAL A 124 -5.86 -7.66 1.38
N HIS A 125 -5.63 -6.87 2.42
CA HIS A 125 -4.26 -6.56 2.82
C HIS A 125 -3.58 -7.79 3.44
N ASP A 126 -4.18 -8.35 4.49
CA ASP A 126 -3.72 -9.56 5.17
C ASP A 126 -4.55 -10.76 4.70
N PRO A 127 -3.94 -11.87 4.27
CA PRO A 127 -4.69 -13.08 3.92
C PRO A 127 -5.58 -13.64 5.04
N GLU A 128 -5.30 -13.34 6.31
CA GLU A 128 -6.14 -13.74 7.45
C GLU A 128 -7.51 -13.05 7.46
N ASP A 129 -7.63 -11.89 6.81
CA ASP A 129 -8.88 -11.14 6.69
C ASP A 129 -9.80 -11.66 5.57
N ALA A 130 -9.31 -12.60 4.74
CA ALA A 130 -10.07 -13.10 3.59
C ALA A 130 -11.27 -13.99 4.02
N PRO A 131 -12.45 -13.83 3.39
CA PRO A 131 -13.57 -14.72 3.62
C PRO A 131 -13.27 -16.13 3.10
N THR A 132 -13.84 -17.15 3.75
CA THR A 132 -13.62 -18.56 3.42
C THR A 132 -14.68 -19.12 2.46
N ASP A 133 -15.14 -18.33 1.48
CA ASP A 133 -16.24 -18.69 0.57
C ASP A 133 -15.79 -19.40 -0.72
N GLY A 134 -14.48 -19.60 -0.90
CA GLY A 134 -13.91 -20.39 -1.98
C GLY A 134 -13.42 -19.59 -3.19
N ARG A 135 -13.62 -18.26 -3.21
CA ARG A 135 -13.04 -17.37 -4.23
C ARG A 135 -11.52 -17.31 -4.13
N PHE A 136 -10.87 -16.89 -5.23
CA PHE A 136 -9.42 -16.75 -5.24
C PHE A 136 -9.00 -15.52 -4.42
N VAL A 137 -8.00 -15.65 -3.55
CA VAL A 137 -7.55 -14.56 -2.67
C VAL A 137 -6.25 -13.96 -3.18
N ILE A 138 -6.19 -12.64 -3.33
CA ILE A 138 -4.94 -11.90 -3.59
C ILE A 138 -4.64 -11.07 -2.34
N ALA A 139 -3.45 -11.24 -1.77
CA ALA A 139 -3.09 -10.50 -0.55
C ALA A 139 -1.65 -9.99 -0.54
N GLY A 140 -1.44 -8.95 0.25
CA GLY A 140 -0.14 -8.37 0.58
C GLY A 140 0.36 -8.90 1.93
N HIS A 141 0.95 -7.99 2.72
CA HIS A 141 1.40 -8.16 4.12
C HIS A 141 2.46 -9.25 4.38
N ALA A 142 2.16 -10.49 4.02
CA ALA A 142 3.03 -11.64 4.14
C ALA A 142 4.17 -11.53 3.12
N THR A 143 5.28 -10.90 3.51
CA THR A 143 6.42 -10.72 2.63
C THR A 143 7.06 -12.06 2.22
N GLN A 144 7.22 -12.31 0.93
CA GLN A 144 7.75 -13.55 0.35
C GLN A 144 9.29 -13.58 0.34
N SER A 145 9.89 -14.58 0.99
CA SER A 145 11.35 -14.68 1.16
C SER A 145 12.08 -15.03 -0.13
N SER A 146 11.37 -15.64 -1.08
CA SER A 146 11.85 -15.95 -2.43
C SER A 146 11.95 -14.73 -3.35
N LEU A 147 11.50 -13.55 -2.90
CA LEU A 147 11.42 -12.31 -3.69
C LEU A 147 10.49 -12.38 -4.92
N VAL A 148 9.72 -13.46 -5.05
CA VAL A 148 8.68 -13.64 -6.08
C VAL A 148 7.36 -14.01 -5.42
N PRO A 149 6.21 -13.78 -6.08
CA PRO A 149 4.91 -14.06 -5.48
C PRO A 149 4.71 -15.54 -5.17
N LEU A 150 4.07 -15.84 -4.06
CA LEU A 150 3.59 -17.19 -3.78
C LEU A 150 2.22 -17.35 -4.42
N VAL A 151 2.13 -18.17 -5.47
CA VAL A 151 0.87 -18.45 -6.18
C VAL A 151 0.48 -19.90 -5.97
N SER A 152 -0.76 -20.12 -5.51
CA SER A 152 -1.35 -21.43 -5.29
C SER A 152 -2.66 -21.57 -6.06
N LYS A 153 -3.37 -22.70 -5.89
CA LYS A 153 -4.68 -22.91 -6.50
C LYS A 153 -5.77 -21.97 -5.99
N LYS A 154 -5.63 -21.43 -4.78
CA LYS A 154 -6.67 -20.63 -4.11
C LYS A 154 -6.24 -19.21 -3.76
N MET A 155 -4.95 -18.91 -3.82
CA MET A 155 -4.46 -17.59 -3.43
C MET A 155 -3.14 -17.20 -4.08
N ALA A 156 -2.89 -15.90 -4.17
CA ALA A 156 -1.62 -15.28 -4.49
C ALA A 156 -1.20 -14.31 -3.38
N LEU A 157 0.00 -14.48 -2.83
CA LEU A 157 0.63 -13.53 -1.91
C LEU A 157 1.70 -12.76 -2.69
N ILE A 158 1.49 -11.45 -2.86
CA ILE A 158 2.26 -10.66 -3.83
C ILE A 158 3.22 -9.65 -3.20
N ASP A 159 3.27 -9.56 -1.87
CA ASP A 159 4.30 -8.76 -1.19
C ASP A 159 5.67 -9.43 -1.34
N THR A 160 6.47 -8.92 -2.26
CA THR A 160 7.84 -9.38 -2.55
C THR A 160 8.92 -8.51 -1.93
N GLY A 161 8.55 -7.69 -0.94
CA GLY A 161 9.49 -6.99 -0.06
C GLY A 161 10.05 -5.68 -0.62
N CYS A 162 9.31 -5.00 -1.51
CA CYS A 162 9.69 -3.68 -2.00
C CYS A 162 9.92 -2.72 -0.82
N GLY A 163 11.12 -2.15 -0.71
CA GLY A 163 11.47 -1.22 0.38
C GLY A 163 11.68 -1.85 1.77
N THR A 164 11.48 -3.16 1.92
CA THR A 164 11.66 -3.92 3.17
C THR A 164 12.78 -4.95 3.11
N ARG A 165 12.99 -5.60 1.96
CA ARG A 165 14.03 -6.62 1.78
C ARG A 165 15.09 -6.16 0.79
N LEU A 166 16.32 -6.62 1.01
CA LEU A 166 17.39 -6.45 0.04
C LEU A 166 17.02 -7.19 -1.25
N GLY A 167 16.94 -6.47 -2.37
CA GLY A 167 16.51 -7.02 -3.65
C GLY A 167 15.00 -7.23 -3.78
N GLY A 168 14.20 -6.81 -2.80
CA GLY A 168 12.75 -6.84 -2.89
C GLY A 168 12.24 -5.84 -3.93
N ARG A 169 11.23 -6.25 -4.69
CA ARG A 169 10.67 -5.52 -5.83
C ARG A 169 9.17 -5.31 -5.66
N LEU A 170 8.61 -4.32 -6.35
CA LEU A 170 7.16 -4.12 -6.37
C LEU A 170 6.54 -5.07 -7.38
N THR A 171 5.55 -5.86 -6.96
CA THR A 171 4.86 -6.84 -7.83
C THR A 171 3.49 -6.34 -8.23
N CYS A 172 3.12 -6.58 -9.50
CA CYS A 172 1.72 -6.58 -9.94
C CYS A 172 1.31 -7.98 -10.40
N PHE A 173 0.11 -8.41 -10.03
CA PHE A 173 -0.48 -9.70 -10.39
C PHE A 173 -1.78 -9.49 -11.16
N LEU A 174 -1.93 -10.17 -12.29
CA LEU A 174 -3.09 -10.09 -13.17
C LEU A 174 -4.05 -11.25 -12.93
N TRP A 175 -5.24 -10.91 -12.45
CA TRP A 175 -6.39 -11.81 -12.46
C TRP A 175 -7.18 -11.67 -13.76
N PRO A 176 -7.72 -12.76 -14.38
CA PRO A 176 -7.64 -14.16 -13.96
C PRO A 176 -6.45 -14.95 -14.53
N THR A 177 -5.58 -14.32 -15.33
CA THR A 177 -4.48 -15.05 -16.01
C THR A 177 -3.41 -15.60 -15.07
N GLN A 178 -3.36 -15.09 -13.84
CA GLN A 178 -2.35 -15.38 -12.81
C GLN A 178 -0.90 -15.08 -13.25
N ARG A 179 -0.75 -14.26 -14.30
CA ARG A 179 0.54 -13.69 -14.68
C ARG A 179 0.90 -12.58 -13.70
N TRP A 180 2.19 -12.32 -13.54
CA TRP A 180 2.68 -11.22 -12.74
C TRP A 180 3.95 -10.66 -13.35
N TRP A 181 4.29 -9.44 -12.97
CA TRP A 181 5.57 -8.82 -13.25
C TRP A 181 6.01 -8.02 -12.03
N GLN A 182 7.30 -7.70 -11.98
CA GLN A 182 7.90 -6.88 -10.95
C GLN A 182 8.49 -5.60 -11.54
N SER A 183 8.82 -4.65 -10.67
CA SER A 183 9.64 -3.51 -11.07
C SER A 183 10.94 -4.01 -11.73
N SER A 184 11.32 -3.38 -12.85
CA SER A 184 12.51 -3.71 -13.65
C SER A 184 12.42 -4.97 -14.54
N ASP A 185 11.23 -5.58 -14.69
CA ASP A 185 10.95 -6.59 -15.72
C ASP A 185 10.50 -5.96 -17.05
#